data_AF-A0A7X6Q5Z3-F1
#
_entry.id   AF-A0A7X6Q5Z3-F1
#
_cell.length_a   1.000
_cell.length_b   1.000
_cell.length_c   1.000
_cell.angle_alpha   90.00
_cell.angle_beta   90.00
_cell.angle_gamma   90.00
#
_symmetry.space_group_name_H-M   'P 1'
#
loop_
_entity.id
_entity.type
_entity.pdbx_description
1 polymer ?
#
loop_
_entity_poly.entity_id
_entity_poly.type
_entity_poly.pdbx_seq_one_letter_code
_entity_poly.pdbx_strand_id
1 'polypeptide(L)'
;HIPVLSEKEKLLAEQILPLVEAGGANPPWVRDIAKQLEAEEAEVRQVLRRLNRQGEIFQVVKDLFYHRKALEQMAHLVLSLEPQDDIATTDFRDASGLGRKRAIQILEYFDRVGLTRRVRERRLVRNPSLDWL
;
A
#
# COMPACT_ATOMS: atom_id res chain seq x y z
N HIS A 1 12.35 16.84 8.19
CA HIS A 1 13.56 16.58 7.40
C HIS A 1 13.33 15.32 6.57
N ILE A 2 13.22 15.44 5.24
CA ILE A 2 13.12 14.26 4.37
C ILE A 2 14.49 13.55 4.42
N PRO A 3 14.56 12.24 4.69
CA PRO A 3 15.84 11.55 4.77
C PRO A 3 16.47 11.48 3.39
N VAL A 4 17.69 11.99 3.26
CA VAL A 4 18.51 11.78 2.06
C VAL A 4 18.99 10.33 2.08
N LEU A 5 18.81 9.61 0.98
CA LEU A 5 19.38 8.27 0.79
C LEU A 5 20.89 8.40 0.56
N SER A 6 21.70 7.56 1.20
CA SER A 6 23.11 7.39 0.81
C SER A 6 23.20 6.85 -0.62
N GLU A 7 24.35 6.93 -1.28
CA GLU A 7 24.51 6.42 -2.65
C GLU A 7 24.15 4.94 -2.77
N LYS A 8 24.58 4.11 -1.81
CA LYS A 8 24.21 2.69 -1.75
C LYS A 8 22.69 2.50 -1.63
N GLU A 9 22.04 3.29 -0.78
CA GLU A 9 20.59 3.22 -0.59
C GLU A 9 19.81 3.75 -1.81
N LYS A 10 20.36 4.70 -2.55
CA LYS A 10 19.77 5.18 -3.83
C LYS A 10 19.79 4.06 -4.87
N LEU A 11 20.94 3.41 -5.07
CA LEU A 11 21.06 2.28 -6.00
C LEU A 11 20.12 1.14 -5.63
N LEU A 12 19.97 0.85 -4.34
CA LEU A 12 19.03 -0.17 -3.87
C LEU A 12 17.58 0.28 -4.07
N ALA A 13 17.25 1.55 -3.84
CA ALA A 13 15.92 2.10 -4.10
C ALA A 13 15.51 2.01 -5.57
N GLU A 14 16.44 2.31 -6.49
CA GLU A 14 16.23 2.20 -7.96
C GLU A 14 15.91 0.76 -8.39
N GLN A 15 16.41 -0.24 -7.68
CA GLN A 15 16.08 -1.66 -7.91
C GLN A 15 14.77 -2.08 -7.24
N ILE A 16 14.48 -1.57 -6.04
CA ILE A 16 13.29 -1.92 -5.25
C ILE A 16 12.01 -1.36 -5.88
N LEU A 17 12.01 -0.09 -6.29
CA LEU A 17 10.80 0.60 -6.76
C LEU A 17 10.10 -0.13 -7.92
N PRO A 18 10.80 -0.55 -8.99
CA PRO A 18 10.18 -1.32 -10.07
C PRO A 18 9.58 -2.65 -9.61
N LEU A 19 10.17 -3.33 -8.63
CA LEU A 19 9.63 -4.59 -8.10
C LEU A 19 8.32 -4.37 -7.34
N VAL A 20 8.24 -3.30 -6.55
CA VAL A 20 7.03 -2.93 -5.82
C VAL A 20 5.94 -2.46 -6.78
N GLU A 21 6.29 -1.68 -7.80
CA GLU A 21 5.36 -1.23 -8.83
C GLU A 21 4.81 -2.41 -9.65
N ALA A 22 5.68 -3.30 -10.14
CA ALA A 22 5.29 -4.46 -10.93
C ALA A 22 4.36 -5.43 -10.19
N GLY A 23 4.46 -5.49 -8.85
CA GLY A 23 3.59 -6.33 -8.03
C GLY A 23 2.13 -5.84 -7.94
N GLY A 24 1.85 -4.58 -8.28
CA GLY A 24 0.49 -4.03 -8.35
C GLY A 24 -0.33 -4.27 -7.10
N ALA A 25 -1.44 -5.00 -7.23
CA ALA A 25 -2.34 -5.34 -6.12
C ALA A 25 -1.73 -6.35 -5.10
N ASN A 26 -0.68 -7.09 -5.50
CA ASN A 26 0.01 -8.07 -4.67
C ASN A 26 1.54 -7.84 -4.70
N PRO A 27 2.03 -6.73 -4.10
CA PRO A 27 3.45 -6.43 -4.07
C PRO A 27 4.23 -7.47 -3.25
N PRO A 28 5.52 -7.67 -3.57
CA PRO A 28 6.38 -8.59 -2.84
C PRO A 28 6.59 -8.14 -1.39
N TRP A 29 6.78 -9.09 -0.47
CA TRP A 29 7.14 -8.77 0.91
C TRP A 29 8.60 -8.32 0.98
N VAL A 30 8.98 -7.57 2.03
CA VAL A 30 10.38 -7.15 2.27
C VAL A 30 11.36 -8.32 2.11
N ARG A 31 11.03 -9.48 2.70
CA ARG A 31 11.86 -10.69 2.62
C ARG A 31 12.03 -11.24 1.20
N ASP A 32 10.99 -11.10 0.37
CA ASP A 32 11.00 -11.61 -1.00
C ASP A 32 11.84 -10.69 -1.89
N ILE A 33 11.72 -9.38 -1.69
CA ILE A 33 12.59 -8.37 -2.31
C ILE A 33 14.05 -8.61 -1.89
N ALA A 34 14.32 -8.78 -0.60
CA ALA A 34 15.66 -9.04 -0.08
C ALA A 34 16.28 -10.30 -0.68
N LYS A 35 15.50 -11.39 -0.79
CA LYS A 35 15.93 -12.62 -1.44
C LYS A 35 16.22 -12.41 -2.93
N GLN A 36 15.36 -11.68 -3.64
CA GLN A 36 15.52 -11.43 -5.08
C GLN A 36 16.74 -10.56 -5.41
N LEU A 37 17.07 -9.60 -4.54
CA LEU A 37 18.18 -8.67 -4.70
C LEU A 37 19.47 -9.13 -4.00
N GLU A 38 19.48 -10.33 -3.41
CA GLU A 38 20.59 -10.86 -2.61
C GLU A 38 21.11 -9.86 -1.55
N ALA A 39 20.17 -9.18 -0.89
CA ALA A 39 20.45 -8.11 0.06
C ALA A 39 19.98 -8.45 1.49
N GLU A 40 20.55 -7.76 2.47
CA GLU A 40 20.12 -7.85 3.88
C GLU A 40 18.68 -7.34 4.06
N GLU A 41 17.83 -8.14 4.71
CA GLU A 41 16.41 -7.78 4.91
C GLU A 41 16.26 -6.49 5.74
N ALA A 42 17.18 -6.25 6.67
CA ALA A 42 17.23 -5.01 7.46
C ALA A 42 17.51 -3.78 6.58
N GLU A 43 18.41 -3.90 5.61
CA GLU A 43 18.77 -2.83 4.68
C GLU A 43 17.60 -2.51 3.73
N VAL A 44 16.99 -3.54 3.13
CA VAL A 44 15.80 -3.39 2.27
C VAL A 44 14.66 -2.71 3.03
N ARG A 45 14.40 -3.14 4.26
CA ARG A 45 13.38 -2.53 5.13
C ARG A 45 13.68 -1.05 5.41
N GLN A 46 14.94 -0.70 5.66
CA GLN A 46 15.34 0.68 5.93
C GLN A 46 15.11 1.57 4.70
N VAL A 47 15.46 1.09 3.50
CA VAL A 47 15.21 1.80 2.24
C VAL A 47 13.72 1.98 1.99
N LEU A 48 12.92 0.92 2.11
CA LEU A 48 11.45 1.01 1.96
C LEU A 48 10.82 2.01 2.94
N ARG A 49 11.27 2.07 4.19
CA ARG A 49 10.81 3.08 5.16
C ARG A 49 11.21 4.51 4.79
N ARG A 50 12.31 4.70 4.05
CA ARG A 50 12.70 6.03 3.54
C ARG A 50 11.85 6.41 2.34
N LEU A 51 11.65 5.50 1.39
CA LEU A 51 10.73 5.68 0.26
C LEU A 51 9.30 5.97 0.73
N ASN A 52 8.86 5.31 1.82
CA ASN A 52 7.57 5.60 2.44
C ASN A 52 7.45 7.03 2.99
N ARG A 53 8.53 7.58 3.53
CA ARG A 53 8.55 8.98 4.00
C ARG A 53 8.64 9.98 2.85
N GLN A 54 9.04 9.54 1.66
CA GLN A 54 9.09 10.35 0.44
C GLN A 54 7.75 10.33 -0.34
N GLY A 55 6.82 9.43 0.00
CA GLY A 55 5.52 9.32 -0.67
C GLY A 55 5.53 8.46 -1.95
N GLU A 56 6.62 7.74 -2.22
CA GLU A 56 6.75 6.85 -3.39
C GLU A 56 5.99 5.54 -3.19
N ILE A 57 6.03 5.03 -1.94
CA ILE A 57 5.39 3.79 -1.54
C ILE A 57 4.71 3.97 -0.18
N PHE A 58 3.80 3.06 0.17
CA PHE A 58 2.98 3.19 1.37
C PHE A 58 2.91 1.87 2.12
N GLN A 59 3.24 1.92 3.42
CA GLN A 59 3.22 0.76 4.29
C GLN A 59 1.79 0.39 4.71
N VAL A 60 1.20 -0.57 4.01
CA VAL A 60 -0.14 -1.08 4.33
C VAL A 60 -0.13 -1.92 5.60
N VAL A 61 0.80 -2.86 5.71
CA VAL A 61 1.04 -3.65 6.93
C VAL A 61 2.55 -3.81 7.18
N LYS A 62 2.92 -4.40 8.32
CA LYS A 62 4.32 -4.69 8.63
C LYS A 62 4.96 -5.47 7.46
N ASP A 63 6.07 -4.93 6.95
CA ASP A 63 6.88 -5.52 5.89
C ASP A 63 6.17 -5.73 4.53
N LEU A 64 5.13 -4.93 4.26
CA LEU A 64 4.46 -4.87 2.98
C LEU A 64 4.16 -3.43 2.59
N PHE A 65 4.67 -3.05 1.42
CA PHE A 65 4.58 -1.70 0.89
C PHE A 65 3.93 -1.73 -0.49
N TYR A 66 3.06 -0.77 -0.75
CA TYR A 66 2.39 -0.60 -2.04
C TYR A 66 2.96 0.60 -2.76
N HIS A 67 3.17 0.48 -4.06
CA HIS A 67 3.49 1.63 -4.89
C HIS A 67 2.31 2.61 -4.93
N ARG A 68 2.60 3.91 -5.00
CA ARG A 68 1.58 4.98 -5.09
C ARG A 68 0.46 4.65 -6.09
N LYS A 69 0.83 4.27 -7.32
CA LYS A 69 -0.11 3.93 -8.40
C LYS A 69 -1.09 2.80 -8.04
N ALA A 70 -0.60 1.72 -7.41
CA ALA A 70 -1.44 0.59 -7.05
C ALA A 70 -2.42 0.96 -5.93
N LEU A 71 -1.95 1.77 -4.97
CA LEU A 71 -2.79 2.21 -3.87
C LEU A 71 -3.85 3.22 -4.30
N GLU A 72 -3.50 4.11 -5.22
CA GLU A 72 -4.43 5.03 -5.89
C GLU A 72 -5.55 4.27 -6.64
N GLN A 73 -5.19 3.23 -7.41
CA GLN A 73 -6.18 2.39 -8.09
C GLN A 73 -7.15 1.73 -7.11
N MET A 74 -6.64 1.22 -5.98
CA MET A 74 -7.48 0.61 -4.95
C MET A 74 -8.35 1.62 -4.21
N ALA A 75 -7.86 2.85 -4.03
CA ALA A 75 -8.66 3.94 -3.45
C ALA A 75 -9.81 4.33 -4.39
N HIS A 76 -9.56 4.51 -5.68
CA HIS A 76 -10.63 4.75 -6.66
C HIS A 76 -11.64 3.60 -6.72
N LEU A 77 -11.17 2.36 -6.59
CA LEU A 77 -12.04 1.19 -6.54
C LEU A 77 -12.90 1.16 -5.28
N VAL A 78 -12.39 1.56 -4.12
CA VAL A 78 -13.21 1.63 -2.91
C VAL A 78 -14.26 2.75 -3.00
N LEU A 79 -13.89 3.89 -3.60
CA LEU A 79 -14.79 5.04 -3.78
C LEU A 79 -15.89 4.75 -4.80
N SER A 80 -15.61 3.97 -5.84
CA SER A 80 -16.64 3.58 -6.82
C SER A 80 -17.70 2.62 -6.26
N LEU A 81 -17.45 2.00 -5.10
CA LEU A 81 -18.39 1.16 -4.38
C LEU A 81 -19.33 1.94 -3.43
N GLU A 82 -19.04 3.22 -3.17
CA GLU A 82 -19.84 4.10 -2.29
C GLU A 82 -21.33 4.27 -2.68
N PRO A 83 -21.77 4.22 -3.96
CA PRO A 83 -23.18 4.41 -4.31
C PRO A 83 -24.17 3.43 -3.64
N GLN A 84 -23.67 2.43 -2.90
CA GLN A 84 -24.45 1.47 -2.12
C GLN A 84 -24.68 1.88 -0.64
N ASP A 85 -24.40 3.14 -0.28
CA ASP A 85 -24.45 3.73 1.09
C ASP A 85 -23.47 3.12 2.10
N ASP A 86 -22.95 1.93 1.84
CA ASP A 86 -21.89 1.30 2.63
C ASP A 86 -21.09 0.29 1.78
N ILE A 87 -19.86 -0.02 2.21
CA ILE A 87 -18.93 -0.88 1.47
C ILE A 87 -18.70 -2.15 2.29
N ALA A 88 -19.08 -3.33 1.79
CA ALA A 88 -18.59 -4.57 2.39
C ALA A 88 -17.16 -4.88 1.96
N THR A 89 -16.51 -5.59 2.87
CA THR A 89 -15.26 -6.27 2.60
C THR A 89 -15.38 -7.24 1.41
N THR A 90 -16.52 -7.89 1.19
CA THR A 90 -16.75 -8.79 0.04
C THR A 90 -16.77 -8.04 -1.28
N ASP A 91 -17.46 -6.91 -1.33
CA ASP A 91 -17.62 -6.12 -2.55
C ASP A 91 -16.25 -5.57 -3.00
N PHE A 92 -15.47 -5.05 -2.05
CA PHE A 92 -14.09 -4.62 -2.30
C PHE A 92 -13.18 -5.78 -2.70
N ARG A 93 -13.29 -6.94 -2.04
CA ARG A 93 -12.52 -8.14 -2.37
C ARG A 93 -12.77 -8.56 -3.83
N ASP A 94 -14.04 -8.63 -4.22
CA ASP A 94 -14.45 -9.11 -5.53
C ASP A 94 -14.04 -8.13 -6.63
N ALA A 95 -14.22 -6.83 -6.40
CA ALA A 95 -13.78 -5.80 -7.33
C ALA A 95 -12.24 -5.71 -7.45
N SER A 96 -11.51 -5.86 -6.35
CA SER A 96 -10.03 -5.79 -6.35
C SER A 96 -9.32 -7.06 -6.83
N GLY A 97 -10.04 -8.18 -6.95
CA GLY A 97 -9.44 -9.49 -7.27
C GLY A 97 -8.53 -10.04 -6.18
N LEU A 98 -8.58 -9.47 -4.97
CA LEU A 98 -7.72 -9.83 -3.85
C LEU A 98 -8.31 -10.95 -2.99
N GLY A 99 -7.46 -11.66 -2.26
CA GLY A 99 -7.92 -12.55 -1.20
C GLY A 99 -8.51 -11.77 -0.01
N ARG A 100 -9.43 -12.38 0.75
CA ARG A 100 -10.11 -11.76 1.91
C ARG A 100 -9.15 -11.09 2.89
N LYS A 101 -8.05 -11.75 3.23
CA LYS A 101 -7.04 -11.20 4.14
C LYS A 101 -6.44 -9.89 3.63
N ARG A 102 -6.11 -9.83 2.34
CA ARG A 102 -5.49 -8.65 1.75
C ARG A 102 -6.48 -7.50 1.62
N ALA A 103 -7.70 -7.81 1.18
CA ALA A 103 -8.80 -6.85 1.12
C ALA A 103 -9.01 -6.17 2.49
N ILE A 104 -9.08 -6.95 3.59
CA ILE A 104 -9.20 -6.41 4.95
C ILE A 104 -8.05 -5.46 5.29
N GLN A 105 -6.80 -5.86 5.02
CA GLN A 105 -5.62 -5.04 5.36
C GLN A 105 -5.61 -3.69 4.63
N ILE A 106 -6.00 -3.66 3.36
CA ILE A 106 -6.09 -2.41 2.59
C ILE A 106 -7.23 -1.54 3.11
N LEU A 107 -8.38 -2.14 3.42
CA LEU A 107 -9.50 -1.39 3.97
C LEU A 107 -9.18 -0.83 5.37
N GLU A 108 -8.46 -1.58 6.22
CA GLU A 108 -7.95 -1.09 7.50
C GLU A 108 -6.92 0.05 7.30
N TYR A 109 -6.11 -0.03 6.27
CA TYR A 109 -5.21 1.06 5.89
C TYR A 109 -5.99 2.32 5.49
N PHE A 110 -7.03 2.17 4.66
CA PHE A 110 -7.93 3.27 4.26
C PHE A 110 -8.66 3.89 5.45
N ASP A 111 -9.05 3.08 6.45
CA ASP A 111 -9.60 3.58 7.71
C ASP A 111 -8.57 4.43 8.47
N ARG A 112 -7.31 3.98 8.51
CA ARG A 112 -6.22 4.66 9.22
C ARG A 112 -5.83 6.00 8.59
N VAL A 113 -5.83 6.09 7.25
CA VAL A 113 -5.53 7.36 6.53
C VAL A 113 -6.75 8.26 6.39
N GLY A 114 -7.94 7.79 6.80
CA GLY A 114 -9.16 8.59 6.86
C GLY A 114 -9.95 8.65 5.55
N LEU A 115 -9.63 7.81 4.57
CA LEU A 115 -10.42 7.63 3.34
C LEU A 115 -11.79 7.03 3.68
N THR A 116 -11.78 5.95 4.47
CA THR A 116 -12.98 5.27 4.95
C THR A 116 -13.08 5.31 6.47
N ARG A 117 -14.23 4.88 6.99
CA ARG A 117 -14.40 4.54 8.40
C ARG A 117 -15.20 3.26 8.53
N ARG A 118 -14.76 2.35 9.42
CA ARG A 118 -15.50 1.12 9.73
C ARG A 118 -16.70 1.41 10.63
N VAL A 119 -17.87 0.91 10.23
CA VAL A 119 -19.12 0.91 11.01
C VAL A 119 -19.66 -0.52 11.02
N ARG A 120 -19.51 -1.21 12.15
CA ARG A 120 -19.77 -2.66 12.28
C ARG A 120 -18.95 -3.45 11.25
N GLU A 121 -19.60 -4.15 10.34
CA GLU A 121 -18.97 -5.00 9.30
C GLU A 121 -18.82 -4.31 7.94
N ARG A 122 -19.25 -3.05 7.85
CA ARG A 122 -19.24 -2.26 6.60
C ARG A 122 -18.37 -1.01 6.78
N ARG A 123 -18.11 -0.29 5.69
CA ARG A 123 -17.36 0.96 5.67
C ARG A 123 -18.13 2.06 5.00
N LEU A 124 -17.97 3.27 5.52
CA LEU A 124 -18.48 4.50 4.91
C LEU A 124 -17.30 5.31 4.41
N VAL A 125 -17.45 6.01 3.29
CA VAL A 125 -16.48 7.03 2.89
C VAL A 125 -16.51 8.16 3.91
N ARG A 126 -15.33 8.62 4.32
CA ARG A 126 -15.17 9.71 5.28
C ARG A 126 -14.66 10.98 4.60
N ASN A 127 -13.67 10.84 3.73
CA ASN A 127 -13.12 11.90 2.91
C ASN A 127 -12.67 11.29 1.58
N PRO A 128 -13.29 11.62 0.44
CA PRO A 128 -12.92 11.06 -0.86
C PRO A 128 -11.58 11.60 -1.40
N SER A 129 -10.99 12.61 -0.74
CA SER A 129 -9.69 13.14 -1.14
C SER A 129 -8.56 12.13 -0.96
N LEU A 130 -7.62 12.17 -1.90
CA LEU A 130 -6.40 11.37 -1.88
C LEU A 130 -5.16 12.18 -1.46
N ASP A 131 -5.33 13.32 -0.79
CA ASP A 131 -4.22 14.18 -0.32
C ASP A 131 -3.23 13.49 0.63
N TRP A 132 -3.59 12.32 1.16
CA TRP A 132 -2.73 11.48 1.99
C TRP A 132 -1.74 10.63 1.18
N LEU A 133 -1.89 10.54 -0.15
CA LEU A 133 -0.92 9.97 -1.10
C LEU A 133 0.10 11.03 -1.52
#